data_AF-A0A8H4A0B9-F1
#
_entry.id   AF-A0A8H4A0B9-F1
#
_cell.length_a   1.000
_cell.length_b   1.000
_cell.length_c   1.000
_cell.angle_alpha   90.00
_cell.angle_beta   90.00
_cell.angle_gamma   90.00
#
_symmetry.space_group_name_H-M   'P 1'
#
loop_
_entity.id
_entity.type
_entity.pdbx_description
1 polymer ?
#
loop_
_entity_poly.entity_id
_entity_poly.type
_entity_poly.pdbx_seq_one_letter_code
_entity_poly.pdbx_strand_id
1 'polypeptide(L)'
;MCKYLLGWIDFVNTVQLCTQYELTANNVSKIWQLLLKFYNHYEREYYKKKPERLPAIVISFHYLLHVADSISNYGPCWSFWQFPMECLCGMLLLLIHSKIHPYSNLANNVLLIEQFNYLPFIQFYKYICKNEKPIKQ
;
A
#
# COMPACT_ATOMS: atom_id res chain seq x y z
N MET A 1 -12.60 -16.56 -17.67
CA MET A 1 -11.95 -16.01 -16.46
C MET A 1 -12.39 -16.84 -15.26
N CYS A 2 -11.49 -17.18 -14.34
CA CYS A 2 -11.78 -18.07 -13.20
C CYS A 2 -12.83 -17.44 -12.26
N LYS A 3 -13.91 -18.17 -11.91
CA LYS A 3 -15.05 -17.69 -11.11
C LYS A 3 -14.63 -16.97 -9.82
N TYR A 4 -13.61 -17.49 -9.15
CA TYR A 4 -13.09 -16.94 -7.90
C TYR A 4 -12.52 -15.52 -8.05
N LEU A 5 -11.87 -15.23 -9.19
CA LEU A 5 -11.19 -13.96 -9.43
C LEU A 5 -12.12 -12.82 -9.84
N LEU A 6 -13.39 -13.11 -10.17
CA LEU A 6 -14.31 -12.08 -10.68
C LEU A 6 -14.57 -10.95 -9.67
N GLY A 7 -14.81 -11.28 -8.40
CA GLY A 7 -15.02 -10.25 -7.36
C GLY A 7 -13.78 -9.40 -7.09
N TRP A 8 -12.57 -9.92 -7.36
CA TRP A 8 -11.34 -9.16 -7.15
C TRP A 8 -11.25 -7.93 -8.07
N ILE A 9 -11.97 -7.92 -9.19
CA ILE A 9 -12.09 -6.73 -10.04
C ILE A 9 -12.74 -5.59 -9.27
N ASP A 10 -13.81 -5.86 -8.50
CA ASP A 10 -14.48 -4.85 -7.68
C ASP A 10 -13.56 -4.34 -6.56
N PHE A 11 -12.75 -5.22 -5.98
CA PHE A 11 -11.73 -4.84 -5.00
C PHE A 11 -10.65 -3.93 -5.60
N VAL A 12 -10.05 -4.31 -6.74
CA VAL A 12 -9.02 -3.51 -7.42
C VAL A 12 -9.57 -2.13 -7.82
N ASN A 13 -10.77 -2.09 -8.38
CA ASN A 13 -11.44 -0.83 -8.72
C ASN A 13 -11.65 0.04 -7.48
N THR A 14 -11.98 -0.57 -6.34
CA THR A 14 -12.10 0.17 -5.07
C THR A 14 -10.77 0.77 -4.65
N VAL A 15 -9.69 -0.04 -4.64
CA VAL A 15 -8.36 0.43 -4.25
C VAL A 15 -7.93 1.61 -5.12
N GLN A 16 -8.14 1.53 -6.44
CA GLN A 16 -7.83 2.62 -7.37
C GLN A 16 -8.62 3.92 -7.09
N LEU A 17 -9.87 3.81 -6.64
CA LEU A 17 -10.68 4.95 -6.22
C LEU A 17 -10.18 5.53 -4.89
N CYS A 18 -9.85 4.66 -3.93
CA CYS A 18 -9.33 5.07 -2.63
C CYS A 18 -7.97 5.76 -2.70
N THR A 19 -7.16 5.49 -3.73
CA THR A 19 -5.86 6.14 -3.95
C THR A 19 -5.94 7.47 -4.70
N GLN A 20 -7.13 7.92 -5.09
CA GLN A 20 -7.28 9.23 -5.72
C GLN A 20 -6.95 10.34 -4.71
N TYR A 21 -6.33 11.42 -5.21
CA TYR A 21 -5.98 12.58 -4.37
C TYR A 21 -7.24 13.28 -3.83
N GLU A 22 -8.25 13.43 -4.69
CA GLU A 22 -9.55 14.02 -4.37
C GLU A 22 -10.67 12.96 -4.42
N LEU A 23 -11.49 12.94 -3.37
CA LEU A 23 -12.62 12.02 -3.23
C LEU A 23 -13.92 12.82 -3.08
N THR A 24 -14.85 12.63 -4.03
CA THR A 24 -16.19 13.21 -3.93
C THR A 24 -17.12 12.27 -3.14
N ALA A 25 -18.23 12.80 -2.62
CA ALA A 25 -19.24 11.98 -1.92
C ALA A 25 -19.77 10.83 -2.81
N ASN A 26 -19.90 11.05 -4.13
CA ASN A 26 -20.29 10.01 -5.07
C ASN A 26 -19.23 8.90 -5.18
N ASN A 27 -17.94 9.26 -5.15
CA ASN A 27 -16.86 8.27 -5.12
C ASN A 27 -16.92 7.43 -3.84
N VAL A 28 -17.18 8.05 -2.68
CA VAL A 28 -17.33 7.34 -1.40
C VAL A 28 -18.51 6.36 -1.44
N SER A 29 -19.66 6.78 -1.96
CA SER A 29 -20.80 5.88 -2.16
C SER A 29 -20.47 4.72 -3.11
N LYS A 30 -19.70 4.99 -4.17
CA LYS A 30 -19.26 3.96 -5.12
C LYS A 30 -18.28 2.97 -4.47
N ILE A 31 -17.36 3.45 -3.65
CA ILE A 31 -16.43 2.62 -2.85
C ILE A 31 -17.22 1.64 -1.98
N TRP A 32 -18.22 2.14 -1.23
CA TRP A 32 -19.08 1.29 -0.40
C TRP A 32 -19.78 0.20 -1.21
N GLN A 33 -20.38 0.57 -2.36
CA GLN A 33 -21.07 -0.40 -3.23
C GLN A 33 -20.13 -1.48 -3.78
N LEU A 34 -18.92 -1.10 -4.21
CA LEU A 34 -17.94 -2.05 -4.74
C LEU A 34 -17.43 -3.00 -3.66
N LEU A 35 -17.19 -2.51 -2.44
CA LEU A 35 -16.75 -3.33 -1.31
C LEU A 35 -17.84 -4.31 -0.86
N LEU A 36 -19.08 -3.86 -0.79
CA LEU A 36 -20.22 -4.72 -0.49
C LEU A 36 -20.38 -5.82 -1.57
N LYS A 37 -20.23 -5.46 -2.84
CA LYS A 37 -20.28 -6.42 -3.96
C LYS A 37 -19.14 -7.43 -3.89
N PHE A 38 -17.92 -6.98 -3.60
CA PHE A 38 -16.77 -7.84 -3.38
C PHE A 38 -17.00 -8.79 -2.21
N TYR A 39 -17.45 -8.29 -1.06
CA TYR A 39 -17.72 -9.08 0.14
C TYR A 39 -18.75 -10.17 -0.14
N ASN A 40 -19.87 -9.82 -0.77
CA ASN A 40 -20.92 -10.77 -1.13
C ASN A 40 -20.43 -11.85 -2.10
N HIS A 41 -19.58 -11.48 -3.07
CA HIS A 41 -18.93 -12.45 -3.95
C HIS A 41 -17.99 -13.37 -3.16
N TYR A 42 -17.18 -12.82 -2.25
CA TYR A 42 -16.24 -13.58 -1.45
C TYR A 42 -16.98 -14.58 -0.54
N GLU A 43 -18.03 -14.14 0.14
CA GLU A 43 -18.88 -14.99 0.99
C GLU A 43 -19.49 -16.14 0.17
N ARG A 44 -20.03 -15.83 -1.02
CA ARG A 44 -20.65 -16.84 -1.89
C ARG A 44 -19.66 -17.85 -2.43
N GLU A 45 -18.48 -17.42 -2.86
CA GLU A 45 -17.53 -18.28 -3.58
C GLU A 45 -16.55 -19.01 -2.66
N TYR A 46 -16.07 -18.35 -1.61
CA TYR A 46 -15.06 -18.91 -0.70
C TYR A 46 -15.74 -19.57 0.50
N TYR A 47 -16.52 -18.82 1.28
CA TYR A 47 -17.15 -19.30 2.50
C TYR A 47 -18.27 -20.32 2.23
N LYS A 48 -19.11 -20.08 1.21
CA LYS A 48 -20.23 -20.97 0.81
C LYS A 48 -21.19 -21.32 1.96
N LYS A 49 -21.21 -20.52 3.04
CA LYS A 49 -21.98 -20.77 4.27
C LYS A 49 -21.71 -22.14 4.90
N LYS A 50 -20.48 -22.65 4.76
CA LYS A 50 -20.06 -23.92 5.36
C LYS A 50 -19.21 -23.65 6.62
N PRO A 51 -19.55 -24.25 7.78
CA PRO A 51 -18.81 -24.01 9.03
C PRO A 51 -17.34 -24.43 8.92
N GLU A 52 -17.04 -25.49 8.17
CA GLU A 52 -15.68 -25.95 7.87
C GLU A 52 -14.80 -24.88 7.19
N ARG A 53 -15.42 -23.88 6.56
CA ARG A 53 -14.77 -22.81 5.81
C ARG A 53 -14.77 -21.48 6.54
N LEU A 54 -15.19 -21.46 7.80
CA LEU A 54 -15.15 -20.27 8.65
C LEU A 54 -13.77 -19.57 8.67
N PRO A 55 -12.62 -20.30 8.64
CA PRO A 55 -11.30 -19.65 8.55
C PRO A 55 -11.11 -18.76 7.32
N ALA A 56 -11.92 -18.90 6.27
CA ALA A 56 -11.88 -18.03 5.10
C ALA A 56 -12.47 -16.63 5.38
N ILE A 57 -13.38 -16.49 6.36
CA ILE A 57 -13.95 -15.20 6.76
C ILE A 57 -12.98 -14.52 7.73
N VAL A 58 -11.90 -13.97 7.18
CA VAL A 58 -10.91 -13.20 7.94
C VAL A 58 -11.51 -11.85 8.31
N ILE A 59 -11.26 -11.39 9.54
CA ILE A 59 -11.75 -10.10 10.03
C ILE A 59 -11.33 -8.91 9.15
N SER A 60 -10.19 -9.00 8.46
CA SER A 60 -9.74 -8.00 7.49
C SER A 60 -10.77 -7.75 6.39
N PHE A 61 -11.49 -8.78 5.93
CA PHE A 61 -12.56 -8.61 4.93
C PHE A 61 -13.81 -7.93 5.50
N HIS A 62 -14.07 -8.08 6.80
CA HIS A 62 -15.12 -7.31 7.46
C HIS A 62 -14.74 -5.83 7.57
N TYR A 63 -13.50 -5.53 7.94
CA TYR A 63 -13.00 -4.15 8.02
C TYR A 63 -13.09 -3.40 6.69
N LEU A 64 -13.01 -4.11 5.56
CA LEU A 64 -13.23 -3.50 4.25
C LEU A 64 -14.59 -2.80 4.13
N LEU A 65 -15.66 -3.31 4.77
CA LEU A 65 -16.98 -2.69 4.70
C LEU A 65 -17.04 -1.30 5.36
N HIS A 66 -16.14 -1.04 6.31
CA HIS A 66 -16.05 0.22 7.05
C HIS A 66 -15.11 1.25 6.41
N VAL A 67 -14.50 0.93 5.26
CA VAL A 67 -13.57 1.83 4.58
C VAL A 67 -14.27 3.11 4.12
N ALA A 68 -15.48 3.01 3.56
CA ALA A 68 -16.24 4.18 3.12
C ALA A 68 -16.63 5.10 4.29
N ASP A 69 -17.02 4.52 5.42
CA ASP A 69 -17.34 5.27 6.64
C ASP A 69 -16.08 5.95 7.19
N SER A 70 -14.95 5.24 7.17
CA SER A 70 -13.65 5.80 7.58
C SER A 70 -13.27 7.00 6.70
N ILE A 71 -13.45 6.89 5.38
CA ILE A 71 -13.18 8.02 4.46
C ILE A 71 -14.12 9.20 4.74
N SER A 72 -15.39 8.92 5.04
CA SER A 72 -16.38 9.96 5.35
C SER A 72 -16.05 10.70 6.64
N ASN A 73 -15.55 9.99 7.66
CA ASN A 73 -15.28 10.53 8.98
C ASN A 73 -13.90 11.21 9.09
N TYR A 74 -12.88 10.66 8.44
CA TYR A 74 -11.48 11.08 8.61
C TYR A 74 -10.88 11.74 7.37
N GLY A 75 -11.61 11.77 6.26
CA GLY A 75 -11.15 12.34 4.99
C GLY A 75 -10.49 11.29 4.08
N PRO A 76 -9.74 11.71 3.04
CA PRO A 76 -9.12 10.80 2.10
C PRO A 76 -8.16 9.81 2.76
N CYS A 77 -8.19 8.59 2.26
CA CYS A 77 -7.32 7.47 2.62
C CYS A 77 -5.85 7.83 2.95
N TRP A 78 -5.20 8.57 2.06
CA TRP A 78 -3.78 8.94 2.22
C TRP A 78 -3.48 9.76 3.48
N SER A 79 -4.49 10.39 4.08
CA SER A 79 -4.34 11.21 5.29
C SER A 79 -4.22 10.38 6.59
N PHE A 80 -4.77 9.17 6.62
CA PHE A 80 -4.84 8.34 7.84
C PHE A 80 -4.34 6.90 7.64
N TRP A 81 -4.04 6.48 6.42
CA TRP A 81 -3.54 5.13 6.16
C TRP A 81 -2.14 4.89 6.74
N GLN A 82 -1.98 3.77 7.44
CA GLN A 82 -0.70 3.32 7.99
C GLN A 82 0.26 2.74 6.92
N PHE A 83 -0.27 2.40 5.74
CA PHE A 83 0.49 1.72 4.69
C PHE A 83 1.84 2.40 4.32
N PRO A 84 1.90 3.73 4.09
CA PRO A 84 3.18 4.41 3.82
C PRO A 84 4.19 4.26 4.95
N MET A 85 3.72 4.32 6.20
CA MET A 85 4.59 4.15 7.38
C MET A 85 5.11 2.72 7.49
N GLU A 86 4.28 1.71 7.25
CA GLU A 86 4.73 0.30 7.24
C GLU A 86 5.73 0.03 6.11
N CYS A 87 5.50 0.57 4.91
CA CYS A 87 6.46 0.46 3.82
C CYS A 87 7.81 1.09 4.18
N LEU A 88 7.79 2.29 4.78
CA LEU A 88 9.00 2.96 5.24
C LEU A 88 9.72 2.13 6.32
N CYS A 89 8.99 1.64 7.33
CA CYS A 89 9.54 0.78 8.38
C CYS A 89 10.17 -0.49 7.79
N GLY A 90 9.52 -1.13 6.81
CA GLY A 90 10.05 -2.29 6.11
C GLY A 90 11.38 -1.99 5.39
N MET A 91 11.47 -0.85 4.70
CA MET A 91 12.71 -0.41 4.06
C MET A 91 13.81 -0.12 5.09
N LEU A 92 13.48 0.56 6.19
CA LEU A 92 14.44 0.91 7.23
C LEU A 92 14.96 -0.34 7.96
N LEU A 93 14.12 -1.33 8.22
CA LEU A 93 14.52 -2.59 8.87
C LEU A 93 15.58 -3.34 8.06
N LEU A 94 15.51 -3.30 6.73
CA LEU A 94 16.52 -3.92 5.86
C LEU A 94 17.90 -3.26 5.97
N LEU A 95 17.97 -2.01 6.44
CA LEU A 95 19.23 -1.27 6.65
C LEU A 95 19.88 -1.57 8.00
N ILE A 96 19.23 -2.33 8.88
CA ILE A 96 19.76 -2.67 10.20
C ILE A 96 20.51 -4.01 10.10
N HIS A 97 21.81 -3.93 9.86
CA HIS A 97 22.70 -5.10 9.81
C HIS A 97 23.34 -5.41 11.18
N SER A 98 23.54 -4.39 12.02
CA SER A 98 24.15 -4.55 13.34
C SER A 98 23.14 -4.91 14.42
N LYS A 99 23.40 -5.99 15.15
CA LYS A 99 22.61 -6.38 16.34
C LYS A 99 23.06 -5.66 17.62
N ILE A 100 24.30 -5.17 17.67
CA ILE A 100 24.90 -4.56 18.86
C ILE A 100 24.61 -3.04 18.91
N HIS A 101 24.72 -2.36 17.77
CA HIS A 101 24.48 -0.92 17.64
C HIS A 101 23.50 -0.64 16.48
N PRO A 102 22.23 -1.07 16.59
CA PRO A 102 21.28 -1.01 15.49
C PRO A 102 20.97 0.43 15.06
N TYR A 103 20.84 1.36 16.01
CA TYR A 103 20.50 2.76 15.72
C TYR A 103 21.62 3.49 14.98
N SER A 104 22.87 3.36 15.45
CA SER A 104 24.02 3.97 14.77
C SER A 104 24.23 3.37 13.38
N ASN A 105 24.01 2.06 13.24
CA ASN A 105 24.10 1.39 11.94
C ASN A 105 23.02 1.88 10.97
N LEU A 106 21.76 1.97 11.43
CA LEU A 106 20.66 2.51 10.65
C LEU A 106 20.96 3.94 10.19
N ALA A 107 21.34 4.81 11.12
CA ALA A 107 21.64 6.22 10.83
C ALA A 107 22.76 6.36 9.78
N ASN A 108 23.83 5.57 9.91
CA ASN A 108 24.92 5.57 8.94
C ASN A 108 24.48 5.05 7.57
N ASN A 109 23.66 4.01 7.52
CA ASN A 109 23.17 3.46 6.26
C ASN A 109 22.17 4.40 5.55
N VAL A 110 21.29 5.06 6.30
CA VAL A 110 20.42 6.12 5.77
C VAL A 110 21.26 7.26 5.23
N LEU A 111 22.26 7.74 5.99
CA LEU A 111 23.17 8.79 5.54
C LEU A 111 23.92 8.39 4.25
N LEU A 112 24.41 7.15 4.17
CA LEU A 112 25.09 6.63 3.00
C LEU A 112 24.16 6.63 1.78
N ILE A 113 22.93 6.14 1.92
CA ILE A 113 21.93 6.14 0.84
C ILE A 113 21.64 7.56 0.36
N GLU A 114 21.44 8.50 1.28
CA GLU A 114 21.23 9.90 0.93
C GLU A 114 22.44 10.48 0.19
N GLN A 115 23.66 10.22 0.65
CA GLN A 115 24.88 10.63 -0.06
C GLN A 115 24.93 10.08 -1.49
N PHE A 116 24.58 8.81 -1.69
CA PHE A 116 24.47 8.21 -3.03
C PHE A 116 23.38 8.90 -3.88
N ASN A 117 22.22 9.21 -3.31
CA ASN A 117 21.14 9.94 -3.98
C ASN A 117 21.55 11.36 -4.39
N TYR A 118 22.43 12.00 -3.63
CA TYR A 118 22.98 13.32 -3.94
C TYR A 118 24.09 13.31 -4.99
N LEU A 119 24.75 12.17 -5.24
CA LEU A 119 25.88 12.08 -6.19
C LEU A 119 25.57 12.66 -7.58
N PRO A 120 24.42 12.39 -8.23
CA PRO A 120 24.11 12.93 -9.56
C PRO A 120 24.11 14.46 -9.65
N PHE A 121 23.91 15.15 -8.52
CA PHE A 121 23.84 16.60 -8.44
C PHE A 121 25.22 17.25 -8.21
N ILE A 122 26.26 16.46 -7.96
CA ILE A 122 27.63 16.95 -7.75
C ILE A 122 28.34 17.07 -9.10
N GLN A 123 29.00 18.20 -9.35
CA GLN A 123 29.66 18.53 -10.61
C GLN A 123 30.71 17.49 -11.06
N PHE A 124 31.34 16.80 -10.11
CA PHE A 124 32.33 15.74 -10.36
C PHE A 124 31.74 14.39 -10.77
N TYR A 125 30.46 14.12 -10.51
CA TYR A 125 29.84 12.80 -10.78
C TYR A 125 29.91 12.40 -12.26
N LYS A 126 29.79 13.37 -13.17
CA LYS A 126 29.92 13.17 -14.62
C LYS A 126 31.27 12.57 -15.04
N TYR A 127 32.32 12.75 -14.23
CA TYR A 127 33.65 12.21 -14.50
C TYR A 127 33.81 10.77 -13.97
N ILE A 128 33.02 10.39 -12.97
CA ILE A 128 33.05 9.07 -12.32
C ILE A 128 32.16 8.09 -13.09
N CYS A 129 30.91 8.46 -13.37
CA CYS A 129 29.96 7.66 -14.15
C CYS A 129 29.86 8.19 -15.58
N LYS A 130 30.87 7.92 -16.43
CA LYS A 130 30.94 8.46 -17.80
C LYS A 130 29.79 8.04 -18.75
N ASN A 131 28.97 7.04 -18.40
CA ASN A 131 28.07 6.37 -19.36
C ASN A 131 26.60 6.16 -18.92
N GLU A 132 26.13 6.73 -17.82
CA GLU A 132 24.72 6.57 -17.43
C GLU A 132 23.89 7.77 -17.89
N LYS A 133 22.90 7.50 -18.76
CA LYS A 133 21.90 8.50 -19.16
C LYS A 133 21.13 8.94 -17.91
N PRO A 134 20.86 10.25 -17.72
CA PRO A 134 20.14 10.72 -16.55
C PRO A 134 18.76 10.06 -16.51
N ILE A 135 18.42 9.48 -15.36
CA ILE A 135 17.08 9.00 -15.04
C ILE A 135 16.17 10.22 -15.09
N LYS A 136 15.30 10.28 -16.10
CA LYS A 136 14.31 11.34 -16.23
C LYS A 136 13.32 11.21 -15.07
N GLN A 137 13.18 12.27 -14.29
CA GLN A 137 12.04 12.50 -13.40
C GLN A 137 10.76 12.64 -14.22
#